data_AF-A0A9D9XLC2-F1
#
_entry.id   AF-A0A9D9XLC2-F1
#
_cell.length_a   1.000
_cell.length_b   1.000
_cell.length_c   1.000
_cell.angle_alpha   90.00
_cell.angle_beta   90.00
_cell.angle_gamma   90.00
#
_symmetry.space_group_name_H-M   'P 1'
#
loop_
_entity.id
_entity.type
_entity.pdbx_description
1 polymer ?
#
loop_
_entity_poly.entity_id
_entity_poly.type
_entity_poly.pdbx_seq_one_letter_code
_entity_poly.pdbx_strand_id
1 'polypeptide(L)' 'MKIIMHQGSQQFVMRGRSEIQLSKSENEGGEYKFDNTFLNGPKEFKEFAKRLWKNNIIEVWE' A
#
# COMPACT_ATOMS: atom_id res chain seq x y z
N MET A 1 -2.46 5.81 4.10
CA MET A 1 -1.03 5.42 4.09
C MET A 1 -0.38 5.72 2.73
N LYS A 2 0.96 5.91 2.69
CA LYS A 2 1.74 5.94 1.43
C LYS A 2 3.02 5.12 1.59
N ILE A 3 3.40 4.39 0.54
CA ILE A 3 4.67 3.66 0.43
C ILE A 3 5.44 4.28 -0.75
N ILE A 4 6.69 4.68 -0.49
CA ILE A 4 7.59 5.22 -1.51
C ILE A 4 8.83 4.33 -1.52
N MET A 5 9.12 3.75 -2.69
CA MET A 5 10.32 2.94 -2.91
C MET A 5 11.25 3.64 -3.89
N HIS A 6 12.55 3.49 -3.67
CA HIS A 6 13.58 4.08 -4.50
C HIS A 6 14.44 2.99 -5.14
N GLN A 7 14.67 3.08 -6.45
CA GLN A 7 15.69 2.31 -7.16
C GLN A 7 16.52 3.29 -8.00
N GLY A 8 17.71 3.62 -7.52
CA GLY A 8 18.53 4.68 -8.12
C GLY A 8 17.78 6.02 -8.13
N SER A 9 17.64 6.64 -9.29
CA SER A 9 16.88 7.89 -9.48
C SER A 9 15.37 7.69 -9.63
N GLN A 10 14.90 6.44 -9.78
CA GLN A 10 13.50 6.15 -10.03
C GLN A 10 12.73 5.93 -8.73
N GLN A 11 11.56 6.55 -8.64
CA GLN A 11 10.67 6.46 -7.48
C GLN A 11 9.41 5.70 -7.88
N PHE A 12 8.96 4.83 -6.98
CA PHE A 12 7.74 4.06 -7.11
C PHE A 12 6.83 4.41 -5.95
N VAL A 13 5.64 4.93 -6.25
CA VAL A 13 4.71 5.44 -5.24
C VAL A 13 3.41 4.64 -5.23
N MET A 14 3.08 4.09 -4.06
CA MET A 14 1.78 3.47 -3.76
C MET A 14 1.10 4.30 -2.68
N ARG A 15 -0.14 4.71 -2.93
CA ARG A 15 -0.90 5.56 -1.99
C ARG A 15 -2.34 5.10 -1.88
N GLY A 16 -2.92 5.26 -0.69
CA GLY A 16 -4.23 4.69 -0.41
C GLY A 16 -4.76 5.03 0.97
N ARG A 17 -5.99 4.59 1.23
CA ARG A 17 -6.61 4.67 2.55
C ARG A 17 -6.17 3.47 3.38
N SER A 18 -5.79 3.72 4.63
CA SER A 18 -5.53 2.64 5.59
C SER A 18 -6.85 1.88 5.84
N GLU A 19 -6.77 0.62 6.23
CA GLU A 19 -7.91 -0.21 6.61
C GLU A 19 -8.07 -0.02 8.10
N ILE A 20 -9.22 0.49 8.49
CA ILE A 20 -9.59 0.70 9.88
C ILE A 20 -10.64 -0.35 10.19
N GLN A 21 -10.39 -1.15 11.22
CA GLN A 21 -11.39 -2.04 11.75
C GLN A 21 -12.33 -1.24 12.66
N LEU A 22 -13.53 -0.95 12.20
CA LEU A 22 -14.55 -0.24 12.98
C LEU A 22 -15.28 -1.17 13.94
N SER A 23 -15.44 -2.44 13.57
CA SER A 23 -16.04 -3.48 14.42
C SER A 23 -15.56 -4.88 14.05
N LYS A 24 -15.98 -5.90 14.80
CA LYS A 24 -15.64 -7.32 14.51
C LYS A 24 -16.06 -7.79 13.10
N SER A 25 -17.03 -7.12 12.48
CA SER A 25 -17.57 -7.48 11.16
C SER A 25 -17.43 -6.38 10.10
N GLU A 26 -16.88 -5.22 10.46
CA GLU A 26 -16.85 -4.05 9.60
C GLU A 26 -15.45 -3.45 9.54
N ASN A 27 -14.86 -3.57 8.35
CA ASN A 27 -13.60 -2.94 8.00
C ASN A 27 -13.90 -1.89 6.93
N GLU A 28 -13.35 -0.69 7.09
CA GLU A 28 -13.40 0.34 6.07
C GLU A 28 -12.00 0.71 5.59
N GLY A 29 -11.87 0.97 4.29
CA GLY A 29 -10.61 1.39 3.67
C GLY A 29 -9.80 0.22 3.09
N GLY A 30 -8.47 0.33 3.16
CA GLY A 30 -7.54 -0.64 2.54
C GLY A 30 -7.30 -0.44 1.04
N GLU A 31 -8.06 0.43 0.38
CA GLU A 31 -7.89 0.77 -1.03
C GLU A 31 -6.55 1.45 -1.29
N TYR A 32 -5.89 1.07 -2.40
CA TYR A 32 -4.64 1.67 -2.85
C TYR A 32 -4.60 1.87 -4.36
N LYS A 33 -3.75 2.81 -4.78
CA LYS A 33 -3.43 3.08 -6.17
C LYS A 33 -1.91 3.10 -6.36
N PHE A 34 -1.48 2.47 -7.44
CA PHE A 34 -0.11 2.54 -7.93
C PHE A 34 0.07 3.75 -8.84
N ASP A 35 1.25 4.35 -8.82
CA ASP A 35 1.66 5.30 -9.84
C ASP A 35 1.98 4.58 -11.16
N ASN A 36 2.14 5.38 -12.23
CA ASN A 36 2.43 4.84 -13.56
C ASN A 36 3.80 4.14 -13.59
N THR A 37 4.71 4.55 -12.72
CA THR A 37 6.05 3.97 -12.54
C THR A 37 5.97 2.54 -12.02
N PHE A 38 5.10 2.27 -11.05
CA PHE A 38 4.80 0.92 -10.60
C PHE A 38 4.16 0.11 -11.72
N LEU A 39 3.15 0.65 -12.41
CA LEU A 39 2.45 -0.08 -13.47
C LEU A 39 3.39 -0.58 -14.57
N ASN A 40 4.36 0.25 -14.97
CA ASN A 40 5.36 -0.08 -15.99
C ASN A 40 6.65 -0.69 -15.41
N GLY A 41 6.75 -0.81 -14.09
CA GLY A 41 7.92 -1.30 -13.38
C GLY A 41 7.95 -2.83 -13.21
N PRO A 42 9.04 -3.34 -12.61
CA PRO A 42 9.21 -4.76 -12.34
C PRO A 42 8.09 -5.31 -11.44
N LYS A 43 7.64 -6.53 -11.70
CA LYS A 43 6.53 -7.16 -10.96
C LYS A 43 6.89 -7.36 -9.48
N GLU A 44 8.17 -7.61 -9.20
CA GLU A 44 8.75 -7.81 -7.87
C GLU A 44 8.49 -6.60 -6.97
N PHE A 45 8.60 -5.38 -7.52
CA PHE A 45 8.31 -4.15 -6.78
C PHE A 45 6.83 -4.08 -6.40
N LYS A 46 5.93 -4.40 -7.33
CA LYS A 46 4.48 -4.41 -7.05
C LYS A 46 4.14 -5.41 -5.94
N GLU A 47 4.70 -6.63 -6.03
CA GLU A 47 4.46 -7.67 -5.04
C GLU A 47 5.03 -7.32 -3.67
N PHE A 48 6.22 -6.72 -3.63
CA PHE A 48 6.82 -6.24 -2.39
C PHE A 48 6.00 -5.11 -1.76
N ALA A 49 5.54 -4.14 -2.56
CA ALA A 49 4.71 -3.05 -2.09
C ALA A 49 3.36 -3.54 -1.54
N LYS A 50 2.71 -4.52 -2.20
CA LYS A 50 1.48 -5.15 -1.69
C LYS A 50 1.68 -5.85 -0.34
N ARG A 51 2.81 -6.56 -0.17
CA ARG A 51 3.17 -7.20 1.10
C ARG A 51 3.38 -6.17 2.21
N LEU A 52 4.15 -5.12 1.91
CA LEU A 52 4.35 -4.01 2.85
C LEU A 52 3.05 -3.32 3.21
N TRP A 53 2.17 -3.11 2.24
CA TRP A 53 0.82 -2.60 2.48
C TRP A 53 0.13 -3.55 3.47
N LYS A 54 -0.11 -4.82 3.11
CA LYS A 54 -0.86 -5.76 3.97
C LYS A 54 -0.37 -5.83 5.41
N ASN A 55 0.94 -5.74 5.63
CA ASN A 55 1.52 -5.79 6.97
C ASN A 55 1.32 -4.51 7.80
N ASN A 56 1.09 -3.36 7.16
CA ASN A 56 1.02 -2.04 7.82
C ASN A 56 -0.35 -1.36 7.70
N ILE A 57 -1.32 -1.95 7.01
CA ILE A 57 -2.63 -1.33 6.82
C ILE A 57 -3.52 -1.42 8.07
N ILE A 58 -3.42 -2.50 8.84
CA ILE A 58 -4.33 -2.74 9.98
C ILE A 58 -3.91 -1.83 11.14
N GLU A 59 -4.53 -0.66 11.23
CA GLU A 59 -4.56 0.12 12.46
C GLU A 59 -5.70 -0.42 13.32
N VAL A 60 -5.36 -1.11 14.41
CA VAL A 60 -6.31 -1.43 15.48
C VAL A 60 -6.41 -0.18 16.35
N TRP A 61 -7.53 0.54 16.26
CA TRP A 61 -7.84 1.64 17.17
C TRP A 61 -8.43 1.02 18.46
N GLU A 62 -7.64 0.94 19.53
CA GLU A 62 -8.11 0.61 20.90
C GLU A 62 -8.62 1.85 21.64
#